data_AF-A0A1H4ANX0-F1
#
_entry.id   AF-A0A1H4ANX0-F1
#
_cell.length_a   1.000
_cell.length_b   1.000
_cell.length_c   1.000
_cell.angle_alpha   90.00
_cell.angle_beta   90.00
_cell.angle_gamma   90.00
#
_symmetry.space_group_name_H-M   'P 1'
#
loop_
_entity.id
_entity.type
_entity.pdbx_description
1 polymer ?
#
loop_
_entity_poly.entity_id
_entity_poly.type
_entity_poly.pdbx_seq_one_letter_code
_entity_poly.pdbx_strand_id
1 'polypeptide(L)'
;MENVQKDVQLPEAPQSSSGKNLLKFFLYSLIGIFTFFIPVTIKGTSSIPLDHIVTFIQTSMGAVVPYYALLVIILGATYPFYNKTWNRDAVNMTLSFFKVLGVLVAAMLMFNFGPAWLFEPSMGPFLFEKLVIPVGLLVPIGAVFLALLVGYGLLEFIGVLLQPIMRPIWKTPGRSAIDAVASFVGSYSIGLLITNRVFKEGKYTIKEATIIATGFSTVSATFMIVVAKTLGLMEIWNTYFWVTLFVTFLVTAITVRIWPLNKISDDYVDGKGHRKKWSSAIE
;
A
#
# COMPACT_ATOMS: atom_id res chain seq x y z
N MET A 1 20.13 -52.18 -4.90
CA MET A 1 21.22 -51.23 -4.59
C MET A 1 21.57 -50.53 -5.89
N GLU A 2 21.14 -49.27 -6.08
CA GLU A 2 21.96 -48.23 -6.71
C GLU A 2 21.28 -46.86 -6.58
N ASN A 3 22.13 -45.85 -6.43
CA ASN A 3 21.91 -44.54 -5.85
C ASN A 3 20.91 -43.64 -6.60
N VAL A 4 19.95 -43.07 -5.87
CA VAL A 4 19.29 -41.80 -6.23
C VAL A 4 19.61 -40.80 -5.14
N GLN A 5 20.85 -40.29 -5.16
CA GLN A 5 21.26 -39.15 -4.37
C GLN A 5 20.82 -37.90 -5.15
N LYS A 6 19.60 -37.43 -4.87
CA LYS A 6 19.14 -36.13 -5.35
C LYS A 6 20.01 -35.06 -4.71
N ASP A 7 20.69 -34.29 -5.54
CA ASP A 7 21.40 -33.07 -5.16
C ASP A 7 20.48 -32.14 -4.36
N VAL A 8 20.63 -32.16 -3.04
CA VAL A 8 20.11 -31.10 -2.18
C VAL A 8 21.10 -29.96 -2.31
N GLN A 9 20.82 -29.01 -3.21
CA GLN A 9 21.48 -27.73 -3.23
C GLN A 9 21.21 -27.04 -1.89
N LEU A 10 22.22 -27.05 -1.02
CA LEU A 10 22.27 -26.21 0.17
C LEU A 10 22.20 -24.74 -0.28
N PRO A 11 21.52 -23.86 0.48
CA PRO A 11 21.48 -22.44 0.15
C PRO A 11 22.92 -21.90 0.02
N GLU A 12 23.24 -21.28 -1.11
CA GLU A 12 24.52 -20.61 -1.32
C GLU A 12 24.83 -19.67 -0.14
N ALA A 13 26.08 -19.68 0.33
CA ALA A 13 26.56 -18.77 1.36
C ALA A 13 26.24 -17.31 0.99
N PRO A 14 25.95 -16.42 1.96
CA PRO A 14 25.58 -15.05 1.66
C PRO A 14 26.68 -14.39 0.83
N GLN A 15 26.37 -14.07 -0.43
CA GLN A 15 27.26 -13.32 -1.31
C GLN A 15 27.69 -12.05 -0.58
N SER A 16 29.00 -11.81 -0.50
CA SER A 16 29.52 -10.61 0.14
C SER A 16 28.85 -9.40 -0.51
N SER A 17 28.18 -8.59 0.29
CA SER A 17 27.50 -7.40 -0.19
C SER A 17 28.58 -6.45 -0.71
N SER A 18 28.75 -6.41 -2.04
CA SER A 18 29.67 -5.47 -2.69
C SER A 18 29.37 -4.08 -2.15
N GLY A 19 30.38 -3.30 -1.75
CA GLY A 19 30.16 -1.95 -1.20
C GLY A 19 29.31 -1.05 -2.11
N LYS A 20 29.31 -1.33 -3.42
CA LYS A 20 28.41 -0.70 -4.41
C LYS A 20 26.93 -1.03 -4.18
N ASN A 21 26.59 -2.25 -3.77
CA ASN A 21 25.21 -2.67 -3.49
C ASN A 21 24.72 -2.08 -2.17
N LEU A 22 25.57 -2.03 -1.14
CA LEU A 22 25.27 -1.33 0.11
C LEU A 22 25.05 0.18 -0.12
N LEU A 23 25.90 0.81 -0.91
CA LEU A 23 25.74 2.24 -1.25
C LEU A 23 24.42 2.48 -1.99
N LYS A 24 24.08 1.64 -2.98
CA LYS A 24 22.78 1.72 -3.67
C LYS A 24 21.62 1.54 -2.71
N PHE A 25 21.67 0.53 -1.83
CA PHE A 25 20.68 0.30 -0.77
C PHE A 25 20.42 1.60 0.02
N PHE A 26 21.47 2.19 0.58
CA PHE A 26 21.32 3.38 1.42
C PHE A 26 20.87 4.60 0.63
N LEU A 27 21.45 4.83 -0.56
CA LEU A 27 21.15 6.00 -1.37
C LEU A 27 19.68 6.04 -1.80
N TYR A 28 19.18 4.95 -2.40
CA TYR A 28 17.80 4.91 -2.90
C TYR A 28 16.77 4.85 -1.78
N SER A 29 17.07 4.14 -0.68
CA SER A 29 16.24 4.15 0.52
C SER A 29 16.13 5.54 1.13
N LEU A 30 17.25 6.28 1.20
CA LEU A 30 17.27 7.64 1.74
C LEU A 30 16.48 8.62 0.87
N ILE A 31 16.55 8.50 -0.46
CA ILE A 31 15.73 9.29 -1.38
C ILE A 31 14.24 9.05 -1.13
N GLY A 32 13.84 7.79 -0.98
CA GLY A 32 12.46 7.45 -0.64
C GLY A 32 12.04 8.02 0.71
N ILE A 33 12.86 7.84 1.75
CA ILE A 33 12.57 8.34 3.10
C ILE A 33 12.44 9.86 3.09
N PHE A 34 13.38 10.55 2.45
CA PHE A 34 13.35 12.00 2.30
C PHE A 34 12.06 12.46 1.62
N THR A 35 11.66 11.79 0.55
CA THR A 35 10.50 12.17 -0.25
C THR A 35 9.17 12.01 0.49
N PHE A 36 9.04 10.99 1.36
CA PHE A 36 7.80 10.68 2.07
C PHE A 36 7.72 11.18 3.52
N PHE A 37 8.85 11.43 4.19
CA PHE A 37 8.87 11.65 5.65
C PHE A 37 9.60 12.91 6.11
N ILE A 38 10.42 13.52 5.27
CA ILE A 38 11.20 14.70 5.68
C ILE A 38 10.48 15.95 5.18
N PRO A 39 9.81 16.73 6.04
CA PRO A 39 9.18 17.97 5.63
C PRO A 39 10.23 19.01 5.23
N VAL A 40 9.93 19.76 4.18
CA VAL A 40 10.72 20.88 3.67
C VAL A 40 9.81 22.08 3.56
N THR A 41 10.30 23.25 3.96
CA THR A 41 9.56 24.51 3.81
C THR A 41 9.88 25.14 2.47
N ILE A 42 8.89 25.20 1.58
CA ILE A 42 9.00 25.89 0.29
C ILE A 42 7.91 26.96 0.25
N LYS A 43 8.29 28.21 -0.06
CA LYS A 43 7.39 29.37 -0.14
C LYS A 43 6.49 29.56 1.10
N GLY A 44 7.01 29.28 2.29
CA GLY A 44 6.30 29.42 3.57
C GLY A 44 5.39 28.25 3.93
N THR A 45 5.21 27.26 3.05
CA THR A 45 4.46 26.04 3.35
C THR A 45 5.40 24.89 3.72
N SER A 46 5.24 24.33 4.93
CA SER A 46 5.97 23.15 5.38
C SER A 46 5.21 21.90 4.95
N SER A 47 5.83 21.10 4.09
CA SER A 47 5.24 19.86 3.56
C SER A 47 6.33 18.93 3.06
N ILE A 48 6.01 17.68 2.78
CA ILE A 48 6.98 16.71 2.25
C ILE A 48 7.30 16.99 0.76
N PRO A 49 8.50 16.60 0.27
CA PRO A 49 8.90 16.82 -1.12
C PRO A 49 7.90 16.30 -2.14
N LEU A 50 7.26 15.15 -1.88
CA LEU A 50 6.25 14.59 -2.77
C LEU A 50 5.06 15.54 -2.99
N ASP A 51 4.55 16.16 -1.92
CA ASP A 51 3.43 17.10 -2.02
C ASP A 51 3.86 18.41 -2.68
N HIS A 52 5.11 18.87 -2.45
CA HIS A 52 5.65 20.02 -3.19
C HIS A 52 5.76 19.76 -4.69
N ILE A 53 6.19 18.57 -5.11
CA ILE A 53 6.22 18.17 -6.53
C ILE A 53 4.81 18.20 -7.12
N VAL A 54 3.83 17.61 -6.44
CA VAL A 54 2.44 17.58 -6.93
C VAL A 54 1.84 18.97 -6.96
N THR A 55 2.05 19.77 -5.93
CA THR A 55 1.58 21.17 -5.86
C THR A 55 2.24 22.03 -6.94
N PHE A 56 3.52 21.81 -7.22
CA PHE A 56 4.21 22.46 -8.33
C PHE A 56 3.60 22.12 -9.69
N ILE A 57 3.27 20.86 -9.94
CA ILE A 57 2.58 20.44 -11.17
C ILE A 57 1.19 21.06 -11.25
N GLN A 58 0.42 21.01 -10.15
CA GLN A 58 -0.93 21.58 -10.08
C GLN A 58 -0.94 23.09 -10.35
N THR A 59 0.01 23.83 -9.78
CA THR A 59 0.10 25.28 -9.95
C THR A 59 0.67 25.70 -11.31
N SER A 60 1.65 24.97 -11.82
CA SER A 60 2.29 25.29 -13.11
C SER A 60 1.45 24.85 -14.31
N MET A 61 0.69 23.77 -14.18
CA MET A 61 -0.09 23.15 -15.26
C MET A 61 -1.60 23.11 -14.96
N GLY A 62 -2.11 24.06 -14.17
CA GLY A 62 -3.49 24.03 -13.65
C GLY A 62 -4.59 23.82 -14.69
N ALA A 63 -4.42 24.34 -15.91
CA ALA A 63 -5.37 24.12 -17.00
C ALA A 63 -5.31 22.69 -17.58
N VAL A 64 -4.17 22.02 -17.54
CA VAL A 64 -3.95 20.69 -18.14
C VAL A 64 -4.29 19.56 -17.17
N VAL A 65 -4.12 19.79 -15.86
CA VAL A 65 -4.29 18.78 -14.81
C VAL A 65 -5.70 18.14 -14.79
N PRO A 66 -6.82 18.88 -14.95
CA PRO A 66 -8.15 18.29 -15.09
C PRO A 66 -8.26 17.33 -16.29
N TYR A 67 -7.67 17.67 -17.44
CA TYR A 67 -7.66 16.81 -18.63
C TYR A 67 -6.85 15.54 -18.40
N TYR A 68 -5.70 15.66 -17.71
CA TYR A 68 -4.92 14.51 -17.29
C TYR A 68 -5.74 13.59 -16.37
N ALA A 69 -6.44 14.14 -15.38
CA ALA A 69 -7.28 13.36 -14.48
C ALA A 69 -8.41 12.64 -15.25
N LEU A 70 -9.10 13.33 -16.17
CA LEU A 70 -10.11 12.72 -17.02
C LEU A 70 -9.54 11.58 -17.88
N LEU A 71 -8.36 11.78 -18.47
CA LEU A 71 -7.66 10.75 -19.24
C LEU A 71 -7.38 9.51 -18.38
N VAL A 72 -6.86 9.69 -17.17
CA VAL A 72 -6.62 8.57 -16.24
C VAL A 72 -7.91 7.83 -15.90
N ILE A 73 -9.02 8.54 -15.67
CA ILE A 73 -10.33 7.93 -15.41
C ILE A 73 -10.80 7.12 -16.63
N ILE A 74 -10.70 7.67 -17.84
CA ILE A 74 -11.06 6.98 -19.09
C ILE A 74 -10.21 5.72 -19.27
N LEU A 75 -8.89 5.79 -19.08
CA LEU A 75 -8.02 4.62 -19.15
C LEU A 75 -8.41 3.57 -18.10
N GLY A 76 -8.67 3.98 -16.86
CA GLY A 76 -9.08 3.07 -15.78
C GLY A 76 -10.44 2.40 -16.02
N ALA A 77 -11.34 3.09 -16.72
CA ALA A 77 -12.66 2.59 -17.11
C ALA A 77 -12.62 1.68 -18.34
N THR A 78 -11.76 1.97 -19.32
CA THR A 78 -11.63 1.19 -20.56
C THR A 78 -10.78 -0.08 -20.39
N TYR A 79 -9.82 -0.07 -19.45
CA TYR A 79 -8.90 -1.20 -19.22
C TYR A 79 -9.58 -2.58 -19.01
N PRO A 80 -10.65 -2.72 -18.21
CA PRO A 80 -11.37 -4.00 -18.06
C PRO A 80 -12.06 -4.49 -19.34
N PHE A 81 -12.51 -3.57 -20.20
CA PHE A 81 -13.14 -3.91 -21.48
C PHE A 81 -12.10 -4.35 -22.50
N TYR A 82 -10.94 -3.68 -22.56
CA TYR A 82 -9.82 -4.07 -23.39
C TYR A 82 -9.31 -5.48 -23.03
N ASN A 83 -9.11 -5.76 -21.75
CA ASN A 83 -8.64 -7.07 -21.27
C ASN A 83 -9.75 -8.14 -21.17
N LYS A 84 -10.99 -7.82 -21.58
CA LYS A 84 -12.17 -8.70 -21.49
C LYS A 84 -12.36 -9.30 -20.07
N THR A 85 -12.01 -8.53 -19.04
CA THR A 85 -12.17 -8.95 -17.63
C THR A 85 -13.41 -8.38 -16.96
N TRP A 86 -14.09 -7.43 -17.63
CA TRP A 86 -15.22 -6.69 -17.10
C TRP A 86 -16.41 -7.56 -16.66
N ASN A 87 -16.60 -8.75 -17.24
CA ASN A 87 -17.74 -9.64 -16.99
C ASN A 87 -17.36 -11.01 -16.40
N ARG A 88 -16.20 -11.12 -15.74
CA ARG A 88 -15.75 -12.41 -15.16
C ARG A 88 -16.65 -12.91 -14.03
N ASP A 89 -17.19 -12.00 -13.25
CA ASP A 89 -18.09 -12.25 -12.13
C ASP A 89 -18.94 -11.01 -11.86
N ALA A 90 -19.93 -11.14 -10.98
CA ALA A 90 -20.86 -10.06 -10.63
C ALA A 90 -20.15 -8.82 -10.05
N VAL A 91 -19.03 -9.00 -9.33
CA VAL A 91 -18.26 -7.90 -8.72
C VAL A 91 -17.56 -7.11 -9.81
N ASN A 92 -16.84 -7.79 -10.71
CA ASN A 92 -16.18 -7.17 -11.85
C ASN A 92 -17.17 -6.43 -12.77
N MET A 93 -18.35 -7.02 -13.00
CA MET A 93 -19.40 -6.39 -13.80
C MET A 93 -19.90 -5.09 -13.14
N THR A 94 -20.18 -5.15 -11.83
CA THR A 94 -20.66 -4.00 -11.06
C THR A 94 -19.61 -2.89 -11.00
N LEU A 95 -18.35 -3.21 -10.72
CA LEU A 95 -17.26 -2.24 -10.67
C LEU A 95 -17.00 -1.61 -12.04
N SER A 96 -17.08 -2.39 -13.12
CA SER A 96 -16.90 -1.87 -14.49
C SER A 96 -18.03 -0.91 -14.87
N PHE A 97 -19.27 -1.21 -14.47
CA PHE A 97 -20.40 -0.30 -14.62
C PHE A 97 -20.17 1.04 -13.89
N PHE A 98 -19.76 1.00 -12.61
CA PHE A 98 -19.45 2.23 -11.85
C PHE A 98 -18.29 3.03 -12.45
N LYS A 99 -17.29 2.37 -13.04
CA LYS A 99 -16.20 3.06 -13.74
C LYS A 99 -16.70 3.84 -14.95
N VAL A 100 -17.62 3.26 -15.74
CA VAL A 100 -18.23 3.96 -16.88
C VAL A 100 -19.08 5.13 -16.40
N LEU A 101 -19.89 4.95 -15.34
CA LEU A 101 -20.60 6.08 -14.72
C LEU A 101 -19.64 7.16 -14.22
N GLY A 102 -18.51 6.78 -13.62
CA GLY A 102 -17.48 7.71 -13.18
C GLY A 102 -16.90 8.55 -14.31
N VAL A 103 -16.68 7.98 -15.50
CA VAL A 103 -16.30 8.74 -16.71
C VAL A 103 -17.37 9.76 -17.07
N LEU A 104 -18.64 9.36 -17.07
CA LEU A 104 -19.75 10.26 -17.38
C LEU A 104 -19.83 11.42 -16.38
N VAL A 105 -19.74 11.14 -15.08
CA VAL A 105 -19.76 12.17 -14.03
C VAL A 105 -18.54 13.09 -14.12
N ALA A 106 -17.35 12.55 -14.39
CA ALA A 106 -16.15 13.36 -14.57
C ALA A 106 -16.27 14.29 -15.80
N ALA A 107 -16.84 13.78 -16.91
CA ALA A 107 -17.12 14.59 -18.09
C ALA A 107 -18.17 15.68 -17.80
N MET A 108 -19.24 15.35 -17.08
CA MET A 108 -20.26 16.32 -16.63
C MET A 108 -19.62 17.48 -15.84
N LEU A 109 -18.76 17.16 -14.86
CA LEU A 109 -18.07 18.15 -14.05
C LEU A 109 -17.09 18.99 -14.87
N MET A 110 -16.37 18.36 -15.79
CA MET A 110 -15.34 19.03 -16.58
C MET A 110 -15.90 19.96 -17.66
N PHE A 111 -16.96 19.55 -18.34
CA PHE A 111 -17.61 20.32 -19.40
C PHE A 111 -18.83 21.11 -18.91
N ASN A 112 -19.06 21.12 -17.59
CA ASN A 112 -20.07 21.91 -16.91
C ASN A 112 -21.51 21.66 -17.41
N PHE A 113 -21.86 20.39 -17.60
CA PHE A 113 -23.22 19.97 -17.96
C PHE A 113 -23.70 18.86 -17.03
N GLY A 114 -24.98 18.85 -16.66
CA GLY A 114 -25.54 17.83 -15.77
C GLY A 114 -26.53 18.40 -14.76
N PRO A 115 -26.95 17.60 -13.76
CA PRO A 115 -27.93 18.03 -12.77
C PRO A 115 -27.33 19.01 -11.76
N ALA A 116 -28.12 20.00 -11.31
CA ALA A 116 -27.65 21.08 -10.45
C ALA A 116 -26.98 20.60 -9.14
N TRP A 117 -27.51 19.55 -8.51
CA TRP A 117 -26.97 18.99 -7.27
C TRP A 117 -25.52 18.50 -7.41
N LEU A 118 -25.09 18.11 -8.62
CA LEU A 118 -23.73 17.64 -8.87
C LEU A 118 -22.72 18.78 -8.78
N PHE A 119 -23.13 20.01 -9.12
CA PHE A 119 -22.27 21.19 -9.11
C PHE A 119 -22.23 21.91 -7.77
N GLU A 120 -22.95 21.40 -6.76
CA GLU A 120 -22.88 21.94 -5.40
C GLU A 120 -21.42 21.86 -4.88
N PRO A 121 -20.85 22.93 -4.30
CA PRO A 121 -19.43 22.97 -3.95
C PRO A 121 -18.92 21.82 -3.07
N SER A 122 -19.79 21.28 -2.21
CA SER A 122 -19.50 20.15 -1.30
C SER A 122 -19.62 18.78 -1.95
N MET A 123 -20.05 18.71 -3.22
CA MET A 123 -20.32 17.47 -3.94
C MET A 123 -19.31 17.27 -5.07
N GLY A 124 -19.68 17.56 -6.32
CA GLY A 124 -18.85 17.26 -7.48
C GLY A 124 -17.53 18.01 -7.52
N PRO A 125 -17.50 19.35 -7.38
CA PRO A 125 -16.27 20.12 -7.30
C PRO A 125 -15.34 19.63 -6.18
N PHE A 126 -15.85 19.36 -4.98
CA PHE A 126 -15.05 18.80 -3.89
C PHE A 126 -14.43 17.45 -4.27
N LEU A 127 -15.23 16.50 -4.78
CA LEU A 127 -14.74 15.19 -5.19
C LEU A 127 -13.68 15.31 -6.29
N PHE A 128 -13.91 16.15 -7.31
CA PHE A 128 -13.03 16.25 -8.46
C PHE A 128 -11.74 17.01 -8.14
N GLU A 129 -11.85 18.18 -7.51
CA GLU A 129 -10.70 19.06 -7.27
C GLU A 129 -9.89 18.68 -6.03
N LYS A 130 -10.54 18.20 -4.96
CA LYS A 130 -9.87 17.90 -3.69
C LYS A 130 -9.47 16.44 -3.53
N LEU A 131 -10.07 15.53 -4.30
CA LEU A 131 -9.75 14.10 -4.23
C LEU A 131 -9.19 13.58 -5.56
N VAL A 132 -9.96 13.62 -6.65
CA VAL A 132 -9.58 13.01 -7.93
C VAL A 132 -8.26 13.58 -8.47
N ILE A 133 -8.15 14.91 -8.58
CA ILE A 133 -6.95 15.56 -9.10
C ILE A 133 -5.72 15.27 -8.22
N PRO A 134 -5.75 15.48 -6.89
CA PRO A 134 -4.61 15.16 -6.02
C PRO A 134 -4.24 13.67 -6.05
N VAL A 135 -5.21 12.75 -5.95
CA VAL A 135 -4.97 11.30 -6.00
C VAL A 135 -4.36 10.91 -7.35
N GLY A 136 -4.92 11.42 -8.45
CA GLY A 136 -4.47 11.11 -9.81
C GLY A 136 -3.02 11.50 -10.08
N LEU A 137 -2.50 12.54 -9.42
CA LEU A 137 -1.10 12.96 -9.52
C LEU A 137 -0.21 12.28 -8.46
N LEU A 138 -0.68 12.20 -7.21
CA LEU A 138 0.10 11.64 -6.10
C LEU A 138 0.35 10.15 -6.28
N VAL A 139 -0.62 9.37 -6.77
CA VAL A 139 -0.48 7.91 -6.84
C VAL A 139 0.61 7.49 -7.84
N PRO A 140 0.65 7.97 -9.11
CA PRO A 140 1.71 7.58 -10.04
C PRO A 140 3.09 8.09 -9.62
N ILE A 141 3.19 9.34 -9.16
CA ILE A 141 4.47 9.94 -8.74
C ILE A 141 4.96 9.25 -7.46
N GLY A 142 4.07 9.07 -6.49
CA GLY A 142 4.34 8.34 -5.25
C GLY A 142 4.77 6.90 -5.52
N ALA A 143 4.16 6.21 -6.48
CA ALA A 143 4.55 4.84 -6.87
C ALA A 143 6.01 4.75 -7.35
N VAL A 144 6.54 5.77 -8.04
CA VAL A 144 7.95 5.81 -8.47
C VAL A 144 8.89 5.86 -7.27
N PHE A 145 8.64 6.78 -6.32
CA PHE A 145 9.47 6.91 -5.11
C PHE A 145 9.28 5.73 -4.16
N LEU A 146 8.09 5.17 -4.12
CA LEU A 146 7.77 3.98 -3.36
C LEU A 146 8.52 2.75 -3.89
N ALA A 147 8.67 2.62 -5.21
CA ALA A 147 9.49 1.59 -5.79
C ALA A 147 10.96 1.68 -5.34
N LEU A 148 11.47 2.88 -5.01
CA LEU A 148 12.80 3.05 -4.41
C LEU A 148 12.87 2.55 -2.96
N LEU A 149 11.79 2.68 -2.19
CA LEU A 149 11.71 2.14 -0.83
C LEU A 149 11.59 0.61 -0.83
N VAL A 150 10.76 0.07 -1.72
CA VAL A 150 10.48 -1.37 -1.82
C VAL A 150 11.63 -2.10 -2.51
N GLY A 151 12.10 -1.59 -3.65
CA GLY A 151 13.00 -2.32 -4.55
C GLY A 151 14.44 -2.43 -4.06
N TYR A 152 14.85 -1.62 -3.08
CA TYR A 152 16.21 -1.61 -2.56
C TYR A 152 16.35 -2.25 -1.19
N GLY A 153 15.36 -2.97 -0.67
CA GLY A 153 15.53 -3.82 0.51
C GLY A 153 15.24 -3.17 1.86
N LEU A 154 14.84 -1.89 1.90
CA LEU A 154 14.57 -1.18 3.16
C LEU A 154 13.39 -1.82 3.90
N LEU A 155 12.33 -2.17 3.18
CA LEU A 155 11.14 -2.76 3.78
C LEU A 155 11.43 -4.15 4.35
N GLU A 156 12.27 -4.93 3.68
CA GLU A 156 12.78 -6.21 4.16
C GLU A 156 13.64 -6.03 5.42
N PHE A 157 14.52 -5.02 5.43
CA PHE A 157 15.34 -4.70 6.61
C PHE A 157 14.48 -4.33 7.82
N ILE A 158 13.54 -3.39 7.66
CA ILE A 158 12.59 -3.02 8.72
C ILE A 158 11.73 -4.23 9.13
N GLY A 159 11.27 -5.01 8.15
CA GLY A 159 10.52 -6.23 8.38
C GLY A 159 11.28 -7.23 9.25
N VAL A 160 12.58 -7.45 8.98
CA VAL A 160 13.46 -8.31 9.80
C VAL A 160 13.56 -7.80 11.23
N LEU A 161 13.73 -6.48 11.43
CA LEU A 161 13.80 -5.87 12.76
C LEU A 161 12.50 -6.03 13.56
N LEU A 162 11.35 -6.04 12.89
CA LEU A 162 10.04 -6.17 13.53
C LEU A 162 9.62 -7.64 13.80
N GLN A 163 10.29 -8.63 13.19
CA GLN A 163 9.99 -10.06 13.39
C GLN A 163 9.79 -10.51 14.85
N PRO A 164 10.68 -10.16 15.82
CA PRO A 164 10.54 -10.61 17.20
C PRO A 164 9.29 -10.03 17.89
N ILE A 165 8.78 -8.89 17.40
CA ILE A 165 7.64 -8.17 17.96
C ILE A 165 6.31 -8.71 17.39
N MET A 166 6.32 -9.28 16.18
CA MET A 166 5.10 -9.76 15.49
C MET A 166 4.28 -10.77 16.30
N ARG A 167 4.96 -11.75 16.89
CA ARG A 167 4.30 -12.83 17.62
C ARG A 167 3.68 -12.38 18.96
N PRO A 168 4.42 -11.72 19.87
CA PRO A 168 3.85 -11.31 21.16
C PRO A 168 2.72 -10.29 21.01
N ILE A 169 2.86 -9.32 20.10
CA ILE A 169 1.87 -8.26 19.95
C ILE A 169 0.72 -8.67 19.05
N TRP A 170 0.98 -9.17 17.84
CA TRP A 170 -0.07 -9.39 16.83
C TRP A 170 -0.41 -10.87 16.58
N LYS A 171 0.18 -11.81 17.33
CA LYS A 171 -0.03 -13.26 17.18
C LYS A 171 0.20 -13.77 15.75
N THR A 172 1.00 -13.07 14.96
CA THR A 172 1.38 -13.45 13.59
C THR A 172 2.84 -13.89 13.55
N PRO A 173 3.27 -14.69 12.55
CA PRO A 173 4.64 -15.16 12.46
C PRO A 173 5.57 -14.00 12.05
N GLY A 174 6.84 -14.00 12.48
CA GLY A 174 7.76 -12.88 12.21
C GLY A 174 7.77 -12.39 10.76
N ARG A 175 7.69 -13.29 9.79
CA ARG A 175 7.62 -12.95 8.35
C ARG A 175 6.48 -12.01 7.95
N SER A 176 5.39 -11.96 8.72
CA SER A 176 4.27 -11.02 8.47
C SER A 176 4.68 -9.56 8.68
N ALA A 177 5.83 -9.28 9.31
CA ALA A 177 6.36 -7.93 9.42
C ALA A 177 6.64 -7.31 8.05
N ILE A 178 7.14 -8.12 7.11
CA ILE A 178 7.40 -7.67 5.74
C ILE A 178 6.06 -7.35 5.07
N ASP A 179 5.05 -8.20 5.24
CA ASP A 179 3.69 -7.94 4.72
C ASP A 179 3.12 -6.65 5.31
N ALA A 180 3.30 -6.41 6.61
CA ALA A 180 2.79 -5.23 7.28
C ALA A 180 3.45 -3.94 6.75
N VAL A 181 4.77 -3.94 6.63
CA VAL A 181 5.54 -2.81 6.10
C VAL A 181 5.22 -2.59 4.62
N ALA A 182 5.14 -3.65 3.82
CA ALA A 182 4.79 -3.58 2.40
C ALA A 182 3.35 -3.10 2.17
N SER A 183 2.41 -3.48 3.04
CA SER A 183 1.02 -3.03 2.99
C SER A 183 0.92 -1.53 3.25
N PHE A 184 1.59 -1.07 4.30
CA PHE A 184 1.50 0.31 4.77
C PHE A 184 2.21 1.29 3.84
N VAL A 185 3.46 0.95 3.46
CA VAL A 185 4.30 1.82 2.62
C VAL A 185 3.89 1.69 1.16
N GLY A 186 3.70 0.46 0.69
CA GLY A 186 3.35 0.11 -0.67
C GLY A 186 1.91 0.41 -1.03
N SER A 187 1.05 -0.56 -0.74
CA SER A 187 -0.38 -0.49 -0.99
C SER A 187 -1.03 -1.67 -0.29
N TYR A 188 -2.25 -1.46 0.22
CA TYR A 188 -3.08 -2.54 0.72
C TYR A 188 -3.20 -3.71 -0.28
N SER A 189 -3.24 -3.41 -1.58
CA SER A 189 -3.37 -4.44 -2.63
C SER A 189 -2.12 -5.29 -2.75
N ILE A 190 -0.93 -4.67 -2.66
CA ILE A 190 0.35 -5.39 -2.70
C ILE A 190 0.47 -6.27 -1.45
N GLY A 191 0.16 -5.72 -0.28
CA GLY A 191 0.11 -6.46 0.98
C GLY A 191 -0.77 -7.71 0.91
N LEU A 192 -1.99 -7.55 0.39
CA LEU A 192 -2.94 -8.65 0.25
C LEU A 192 -2.52 -9.68 -0.80
N LEU A 193 -1.88 -9.25 -1.90
CA LEU A 193 -1.32 -10.17 -2.90
C LEU A 193 -0.19 -11.03 -2.32
N ILE A 194 0.72 -10.43 -1.54
CA ILE A 194 1.79 -11.16 -0.85
C ILE A 194 1.17 -12.12 0.17
N THR A 195 0.26 -11.63 1.01
CA THR A 195 -0.45 -12.43 2.01
C THR A 195 -1.15 -13.64 1.39
N ASN A 196 -1.88 -13.43 0.28
CA ASN A 196 -2.58 -14.49 -0.43
C ASN A 196 -1.62 -15.53 -1.02
N ARG A 197 -0.47 -15.10 -1.57
CA ARG A 197 0.55 -16.01 -2.07
C ARG A 197 1.12 -16.88 -0.93
N VAL A 198 1.54 -16.25 0.17
CA VAL A 198 2.12 -16.94 1.32
C VAL A 198 1.10 -17.86 2.00
N PHE A 199 -0.17 -17.44 2.07
CA PHE A 199 -1.28 -18.26 2.56
C PHE A 199 -1.48 -19.51 1.68
N LYS A 200 -1.54 -19.35 0.35
CA LYS A 200 -1.67 -20.47 -0.59
C LYS A 200 -0.48 -21.43 -0.59
N GLU A 201 0.69 -20.95 -0.21
CA GLU A 201 1.89 -21.79 0.00
C GLU A 201 1.89 -22.56 1.33
N GLY A 202 0.81 -22.51 2.12
CA GLY A 202 0.71 -23.21 3.40
C GLY A 202 1.62 -22.63 4.49
N LYS A 203 2.05 -21.37 4.32
CA LYS A 203 2.98 -20.69 5.25
C LYS A 203 2.28 -19.84 6.30
N TYR A 204 0.99 -19.56 6.12
CA TYR A 204 0.12 -18.91 7.10
C TYR A 204 -1.07 -19.78 7.46
N THR A 205 -1.46 -19.75 8.73
CA THR A 205 -2.76 -20.29 9.14
C THR A 205 -3.89 -19.38 8.65
N ILE A 206 -5.13 -19.87 8.64
CA ILE A 206 -6.32 -19.08 8.32
C ILE A 206 -6.40 -17.85 9.24
N LYS A 207 -6.17 -18.04 10.55
CA LYS A 207 -6.11 -16.94 11.54
C LYS A 207 -5.02 -15.93 11.19
N GLU A 208 -3.79 -16.39 10.95
CA GLU A 208 -2.65 -15.50 10.64
C GLU A 208 -2.91 -14.69 9.37
N ALA A 209 -3.35 -15.34 8.29
CA ALA A 209 -3.68 -14.67 7.03
C ALA A 209 -4.84 -13.66 7.18
N THR A 210 -5.86 -14.00 7.97
CA THR A 210 -6.98 -13.09 8.22
C THR A 210 -6.51 -11.86 8.99
N ILE A 211 -5.71 -12.02 10.05
CA ILE A 211 -5.16 -10.90 10.83
C ILE A 211 -4.35 -9.96 9.94
N ILE A 212 -3.47 -10.51 9.09
CA ILE A 212 -2.62 -9.72 8.19
C ILE A 212 -3.47 -8.94 7.19
N ALA A 213 -4.44 -9.61 6.56
CA ALA A 213 -5.31 -9.03 5.55
C ALA A 213 -6.23 -7.94 6.12
N THR A 214 -6.78 -8.12 7.32
CA THR A 214 -7.73 -7.16 7.92
C THR A 214 -7.06 -6.06 8.73
N GLY A 215 -5.90 -6.35 9.32
CA GLY A 215 -5.20 -5.44 10.23
C GLY A 215 -4.17 -4.56 9.54
N PHE A 216 -3.25 -5.17 8.80
CA PHE A 216 -2.09 -4.47 8.25
C PHE A 216 -2.33 -3.88 6.85
N SER A 217 -3.31 -4.38 6.11
CA SER A 217 -3.65 -3.89 4.76
C SER A 217 -4.74 -2.80 4.76
N THR A 218 -4.67 -1.85 5.69
CA THR A 218 -5.76 -0.86 5.90
C THR A 218 -5.42 0.56 5.42
N VAL A 219 -4.16 0.86 5.14
CA VAL A 219 -3.71 2.23 4.87
C VAL A 219 -2.58 2.26 3.82
N SER A 220 -2.42 3.41 3.15
CA SER A 220 -1.35 3.69 2.21
C SER A 220 -0.83 5.11 2.43
N ALA A 221 0.49 5.26 2.50
CA ALA A 221 1.14 6.55 2.71
C ALA A 221 0.72 7.61 1.68
N THR A 222 0.54 7.23 0.40
CA THR A 222 0.11 8.17 -0.64
C THR A 222 -1.31 8.70 -0.42
N PHE A 223 -2.21 7.87 0.11
CA PHE A 223 -3.58 8.30 0.40
C PHE A 223 -3.67 9.13 1.69
N MET A 224 -2.82 8.84 2.68
CA MET A 224 -2.71 9.67 3.88
C MET A 224 -2.34 11.12 3.54
N ILE A 225 -1.49 11.34 2.53
CA ILE A 225 -1.15 12.69 2.05
C ILE A 225 -2.39 13.40 1.50
N VAL A 226 -3.23 12.70 0.73
CA VAL A 226 -4.48 13.27 0.21
C VAL A 226 -5.38 13.71 1.35
N VAL A 227 -5.60 12.83 2.34
CA VAL A 227 -6.42 13.15 3.52
C VAL A 227 -5.84 14.33 4.30
N ALA A 228 -4.53 14.31 4.58
CA ALA A 228 -3.86 15.40 5.28
C ALA A 228 -3.98 16.73 4.52
N LYS A 229 -3.85 16.72 3.20
CA LYS A 229 -4.01 17.92 2.36
C LYS A 229 -5.45 18.42 2.36
N THR A 230 -6.43 17.53 2.21
CA THR A 230 -7.85 17.89 2.22
C THR A 230 -8.29 18.46 3.57
N LEU A 231 -7.75 17.95 4.68
CA LEU A 231 -8.07 18.39 6.04
C LEU A 231 -7.14 19.50 6.59
N GLY A 232 -6.14 19.94 5.82
CA GLY A 232 -5.18 20.96 6.27
C GLY A 232 -4.19 20.49 7.34
N LEU A 233 -3.90 19.19 7.42
CA LEU A 233 -2.99 18.58 8.40
C LEU A 233 -1.53 18.46 7.92
N MET A 234 -1.19 19.00 6.74
CA MET A 234 0.17 18.86 6.17
C MET A 234 1.25 19.51 7.04
N GLU A 235 0.95 20.60 7.74
CA GLU A 235 1.89 21.26 8.66
C GLU A 235 2.33 20.35 9.80
N ILE A 236 1.45 19.44 10.23
CA ILE A 236 1.70 18.44 11.26
C ILE A 236 1.82 17.02 10.68
N TRP A 237 2.25 16.91 9.41
CA TRP A 237 2.32 15.65 8.65
C TRP A 237 2.91 14.50 9.47
N ASN A 238 4.08 14.70 10.07
CA ASN A 238 4.76 13.65 10.84
C ASN A 238 3.94 13.21 12.06
N THR A 239 3.35 14.15 12.79
CA THR A 239 2.49 13.84 13.94
C THR A 239 1.27 13.04 13.48
N TYR A 240 0.57 13.52 12.45
CA TYR A 240 -0.57 12.82 11.87
C TYR A 240 -0.19 11.41 11.40
N PHE A 241 0.93 11.29 10.70
CA PHE A 241 1.42 10.03 10.14
C PHE A 241 1.75 9.01 11.24
N TRP A 242 2.61 9.37 12.19
CA TRP A 242 3.06 8.44 13.23
C TRP A 242 1.94 8.08 14.22
N VAL A 243 1.06 9.02 14.55
CA VAL A 243 -0.11 8.74 15.39
C VAL A 243 -1.06 7.78 14.67
N THR A 244 -1.35 8.01 13.39
CA THR A 244 -2.22 7.12 12.61
C THR A 244 -1.63 5.72 12.48
N LEU A 245 -0.31 5.64 12.22
CA LEU A 245 0.42 4.38 12.19
C LEU A 245 0.29 3.66 13.53
N PHE A 246 0.63 4.34 14.64
CA PHE A 246 0.55 3.77 15.98
C PHE A 246 -0.86 3.28 16.32
N VAL A 247 -1.88 4.11 16.09
CA VAL A 247 -3.28 3.77 16.33
C VAL A 247 -3.70 2.57 15.49
N THR A 248 -3.34 2.51 14.21
CA THR A 248 -3.68 1.38 13.32
C THR A 248 -3.09 0.07 13.82
N PHE A 249 -1.81 0.07 14.17
CA PHE A 249 -1.12 -1.10 14.70
C PHE A 249 -1.63 -1.49 16.10
N LEU A 250 -1.96 -0.52 16.95
CA LEU A 250 -2.57 -0.75 18.26
C LEU A 250 -3.96 -1.36 18.15
N VAL A 251 -4.83 -0.79 17.30
CA VAL A 251 -6.17 -1.34 17.03
C VAL A 251 -6.05 -2.75 16.47
N THR A 252 -5.07 -3.02 15.60
CA THR A 252 -4.81 -4.38 15.12
C THR A 252 -4.40 -5.31 16.28
N ALA A 253 -3.52 -4.87 17.17
CA ALA A 253 -3.13 -5.65 18.34
C ALA A 253 -4.34 -5.97 19.25
N ILE A 254 -5.24 -5.02 19.43
CA ILE A 254 -6.46 -5.20 20.22
C ILE A 254 -7.42 -6.16 19.51
N THR A 255 -7.74 -5.91 18.24
CA THR A 255 -8.73 -6.68 17.46
C THR A 255 -8.35 -8.15 17.29
N VAL A 256 -7.05 -8.48 17.20
CA VAL A 256 -6.55 -9.87 17.22
C VAL A 256 -7.00 -10.67 18.46
N ARG A 257 -7.30 -9.97 19.56
CA ARG A 257 -7.75 -10.58 20.83
C ARG A 257 -9.27 -10.57 20.98
N ILE A 258 -9.99 -9.83 20.15
CA ILE A 258 -11.46 -9.72 20.18
C ILE A 258 -12.06 -10.68 19.15
N TRP A 259 -13.33 -11.04 19.36
CA TRP A 259 -14.12 -11.73 18.35
C TRP A 259 -14.32 -10.82 17.11
N PRO A 260 -14.29 -11.34 15.86
CA PRO A 260 -14.19 -12.76 15.48
C PRO A 260 -12.76 -13.31 15.36
N LEU A 261 -11.74 -12.46 15.27
CA LEU A 261 -10.36 -12.86 14.94
C LEU A 261 -9.78 -13.89 15.92
N ASN A 262 -10.11 -13.77 17.21
CA ASN A 262 -9.60 -14.68 18.24
C ASN A 262 -10.11 -16.13 18.11
N LYS A 263 -11.27 -16.35 17.45
CA LYS A 263 -11.90 -17.68 17.28
C LYS A 263 -11.63 -18.32 15.93
N ILE A 264 -10.96 -17.64 15.01
CA ILE A 264 -10.60 -18.21 13.71
C ILE A 264 -9.67 -19.41 13.90
N SER A 265 -9.76 -20.41 13.03
CA SER A 265 -8.92 -21.61 13.13
C SER A 265 -7.45 -21.30 12.87
N ASP A 266 -6.57 -22.02 13.55
CA ASP A 266 -5.12 -22.05 13.30
C ASP A 266 -4.74 -23.13 12.27
N ASP A 267 -5.71 -23.63 11.50
CA ASP A 267 -5.47 -24.57 10.41
C ASP A 267 -4.80 -23.89 9.21
N TYR A 268 -4.06 -24.68 8.43
CA TYR A 268 -3.47 -24.27 7.16
C TYR A 268 -4.39 -24.67 6.00
N VAL A 269 -4.26 -23.97 4.87
CA VAL A 269 -5.15 -24.16 3.70
C VAL A 269 -5.11 -25.59 3.12
N ASP A 270 -4.02 -26.33 3.35
CA ASP A 270 -3.80 -27.69 2.87
C ASP A 270 -4.01 -28.78 3.93
N GLY A 271 -4.34 -28.40 5.18
CA GLY A 271 -4.42 -29.31 6.33
C GLY A 271 -3.09 -30.00 6.71
N LYS A 272 -1.97 -29.67 6.03
CA LYS A 272 -0.65 -30.29 6.18
C LYS A 272 0.42 -29.33 6.70
N GLY A 273 0.07 -28.06 6.93
CA GLY A 273 1.02 -27.07 7.43
C GLY A 273 1.64 -27.47 8.77
N HIS A 274 2.92 -27.80 8.72
CA HIS A 274 3.70 -28.07 9.91
C HIS A 274 4.02 -26.74 10.57
N ARG A 275 3.51 -26.53 11.79
CA ARG A 275 4.05 -25.50 12.68
C ARG A 275 5.48 -25.91 13.00
N LYS A 276 6.48 -25.45 12.22
CA LYS A 276 7.89 -25.51 12.66
C LYS A 276 7.94 -24.75 13.97
N LYS A 277 7.92 -25.49 15.10
CA LYS A 277 8.32 -24.96 16.40
C LYS A 277 9.74 -24.47 16.15
N TRP A 278 9.92 -23.16 16.03
CA TRP A 278 11.22 -22.55 16.24
C TRP A 278 11.54 -22.79 17.70
N SER A 279 12.15 -23.95 17.96
CA SER A 279 12.84 -24.23 19.20
C SER A 279 13.84 -23.10 19.39
N SER A 280 13.87 -22.57 20.60
CA SER A 280 14.96 -21.82 21.19
C SER A 280 16.33 -22.33 20.67
N ALA A 281 16.85 -21.67 19.64
CA ALA A 281 18.24 -21.74 19.24
C ALA A 281 18.81 -20.34 19.41
N ILE A 282 18.78 -19.89 20.67
CA ILE A 282 19.72 -18.93 21.23
C ILE A 282 20.13 -19.59 22.56
N GLU A 283 21.06 -20.53 22.47
CA GLU A 283 22.14 -20.68 23.45
C GLU A 283 23.39 -20.08 22.81
#